data_AF-A0A380AHV6-F1
#
_entry.id   AF-A0A380AHV6-F1
#
_cell.length_a   1.000
_cell.length_b   1.000
_cell.length_c   1.000
_cell.angle_alpha   90.00
_cell.angle_beta   90.00
_cell.angle_gamma   90.00
#
_symmetry.space_group_name_H-M   'P 1'
#
loop_
_entity.id
_entity.type
_entity.pdbx_description
1 polymer ?
#
loop_
_entity_poly.entity_id
_entity_poly.type
_entity_poly.pdbx_seq_one_letter_code
_entity_poly.pdbx_strand_id
1 'polypeptide(L)'
;MKWTNRIITGLVIVLFILVLLLLIGVMFYNSDKKMEIGSLTDWISSLSTAGTLVVACMAYKKAPEWMAQKHYDIVSKVIEEAIYEDLRKLSSLSYQYKNQIVHTGLILKNSLSKKEGLPSNIEETLEKLEKLLMEFFNLSYSIQNRLKAIPRYNYVITPYALNIINEIKKAADIYNNLQTQIEFAAHGVNSLVYADQQVIDSEKNEISDIQRESIELNMKLSDYIKSVYAENKTIAEFIAIKNK
;
A
#
# COMPACT_ATOMS: atom_id res chain seq x y z
N MET A 1 -5.70 25.69 -38.75
CA MET A 1 -6.02 24.80 -39.89
C MET A 1 -6.66 23.53 -39.34
N LYS A 2 -7.96 23.31 -39.62
CA LYS A 2 -8.75 22.20 -39.05
C LYS A 2 -8.11 20.86 -39.43
N TRP A 3 -8.16 19.88 -38.53
CA TRP A 3 -7.48 18.57 -38.66
C TRP A 3 -7.80 17.87 -40.00
N THR A 4 -9.04 18.03 -40.47
CA THR A 4 -9.52 17.61 -41.79
C THR A 4 -8.76 18.21 -42.97
N ASN A 5 -8.41 19.50 -42.94
CA ASN A 5 -7.64 20.11 -44.04
C ASN A 5 -6.23 19.51 -44.13
N ARG A 6 -5.62 19.12 -43.01
CA ARG A 6 -4.28 18.49 -43.02
C ARG A 6 -4.31 17.09 -43.65
N ILE A 7 -5.37 16.32 -43.37
CA ILE A 7 -5.58 14.99 -43.96
C ILE A 7 -5.82 15.11 -45.47
N ILE A 8 -6.70 16.02 -45.89
CA ILE A 8 -7.01 16.23 -47.31
C ILE A 8 -5.75 16.67 -48.07
N THR A 9 -4.98 17.62 -47.53
CA THR A 9 -3.73 18.04 -48.18
C THR A 9 -2.71 16.90 -48.25
N GLY A 10 -2.58 16.08 -47.21
CA GLY A 10 -1.70 14.91 -47.22
C GLY A 10 -2.12 13.88 -48.29
N LEU A 11 -3.42 13.63 -48.43
CA LEU A 11 -3.97 12.69 -49.41
C LEU A 11 -3.73 13.18 -50.85
N VAL A 12 -3.93 14.48 -51.10
CA VAL A 12 -3.64 15.12 -52.40
C VAL A 12 -2.15 15.01 -52.76
N ILE A 13 -1.25 15.22 -51.80
CA ILE A 13 0.21 15.09 -52.02
C ILE A 13 0.57 13.64 -52.38
N VAL A 14 0.02 12.64 -51.68
CA VAL A 14 0.29 11.22 -51.96
C VAL A 14 -0.22 10.83 -53.35
N LEU A 15 -1.43 11.24 -53.72
CA LEU A 15 -1.98 10.99 -55.06
C LEU A 15 -1.14 11.66 -56.15
N PHE A 16 -0.68 12.89 -55.92
CA PHE A 16 0.16 13.60 -56.87
C PHE A 16 1.52 12.93 -57.08
N ILE A 17 2.14 12.43 -56.00
CA ILE A 17 3.40 11.65 -56.06
C ILE A 17 3.18 10.33 -56.82
N LEU A 18 2.07 9.63 -56.58
CA LEU A 18 1.73 8.40 -57.32
C LEU A 18 1.57 8.63 -58.82
N VAL A 19 0.92 9.73 -59.22
CA VAL A 19 0.78 10.10 -60.64
C VAL A 19 2.13 10.44 -61.26
N LEU A 20 3.00 11.16 -60.54
CA LEU A 20 4.37 11.45 -61.00
C LEU A 20 5.19 10.16 -61.18
N LEU A 21 5.11 9.21 -60.24
CA LEU A 21 5.81 7.93 -60.34
C LEU A 21 5.31 7.09 -61.54
N LEU A 22 4.01 7.09 -61.82
CA LEU A 22 3.44 6.45 -63.01
C LEU A 22 3.94 7.09 -64.31
N LEU A 23 3.97 8.42 -64.39
CA LEU A 23 4.48 9.15 -65.57
C LEU A 23 5.96 8.85 -65.84
N ILE A 24 6.78 8.81 -64.78
CA ILE A 24 8.19 8.42 -64.86
C ILE A 24 8.28 6.95 -65.34
N GLY A 25 7.47 6.05 -64.79
CA GLY A 25 7.42 4.65 -65.22
C GLY A 25 7.11 4.48 -66.71
N VAL A 26 6.14 5.23 -67.25
CA VAL A 26 5.78 5.21 -68.69
C VAL A 26 6.91 5.77 -69.57
N MET A 27 7.56 6.86 -69.15
CA MET A 27 8.68 7.47 -69.89
C MET A 27 9.88 6.52 -70.04
N PHE A 28 10.18 5.74 -69.00
CA PHE A 28 11.32 4.80 -69.00
C PHE A 28 10.99 3.42 -69.56
N TYR A 29 9.72 3.06 -69.76
CA TYR A 29 9.31 1.76 -70.33
C TYR A 29 9.75 1.56 -71.78
N ASN A 30 9.86 2.64 -72.57
CA ASN A 30 10.27 2.61 -73.98
C ASN A 30 11.76 2.92 -74.23
N SER A 31 12.58 3.01 -73.17
CA SER A 31 14.01 3.31 -73.30
C SER A 31 14.85 2.03 -73.23
N ASP A 32 15.83 1.86 -74.13
CA ASP A 32 16.71 0.68 -74.25
C ASP A 32 17.52 0.33 -72.98
N LYS A 33 17.57 1.25 -72.01
CA LYS A 33 18.04 0.98 -70.66
C LYS A 33 16.84 0.62 -69.81
N LYS A 34 16.57 -0.68 -69.64
CA LYS A 34 15.67 -1.17 -68.58
C LYS A 34 16.20 -0.68 -67.25
N MET A 35 15.67 0.44 -66.77
CA MET A 35 15.98 0.94 -65.45
C MET A 35 15.43 -0.09 -64.46
N GLU A 36 16.31 -0.80 -63.75
CA GLU A 36 15.94 -1.61 -62.58
C GLU A 36 15.53 -0.66 -61.46
N ILE A 37 14.40 0.01 -61.65
CA ILE A 37 13.67 0.60 -60.56
C ILE A 37 13.32 -0.60 -59.69
N GLY A 38 14.01 -0.76 -58.56
CA GLY A 38 13.67 -1.77 -57.56
C GLY A 38 12.17 -1.81 -57.39
N SER A 39 11.60 -3.01 -57.21
CA SER A 39 10.16 -3.22 -57.36
C SER A 39 9.39 -2.15 -56.58
N LEU A 40 8.30 -1.60 -57.12
CA LEU A 40 7.48 -0.59 -56.39
C LEU A 40 7.12 -1.09 -54.98
N THR A 41 7.01 -2.40 -54.83
CA THR A 41 6.86 -3.11 -53.55
C THR A 41 8.04 -2.91 -52.58
N ASP A 42 9.30 -2.85 -53.03
CA ASP A 42 10.48 -2.58 -52.18
C ASP A 42 10.51 -1.13 -51.66
N TRP A 43 10.08 -0.17 -52.49
CA TRP A 43 9.95 1.24 -52.09
C TRP A 43 8.80 1.46 -51.10
N ILE A 44 7.64 0.84 -51.36
CA ILE A 44 6.50 0.89 -50.43
C ILE A 44 6.84 0.18 -49.12
N SER A 45 7.53 -0.96 -49.18
CA SER A 45 7.98 -1.72 -48.01
C SER A 45 9.00 -0.94 -47.16
N SER A 46 9.98 -0.29 -47.79
CA SER A 46 10.96 0.55 -47.08
C SER A 46 10.34 1.82 -46.49
N LEU A 47 9.39 2.47 -47.20
CA LEU A 47 8.65 3.62 -46.67
C LEU A 47 7.73 3.22 -45.51
N SER A 48 7.08 2.07 -45.59
CA SER A 48 6.28 1.50 -44.49
C SER A 48 7.17 1.25 -43.26
N THR A 49 8.33 0.63 -43.45
CA THR A 49 9.32 0.38 -42.39
C THR A 49 9.85 1.67 -41.78
N ALA A 50 10.14 2.69 -42.59
CA ALA A 50 10.54 4.02 -42.14
C ALA A 50 9.41 4.69 -41.33
N GLY A 51 8.16 4.54 -41.75
CA GLY A 51 6.99 4.99 -40.99
C GLY A 51 6.86 4.30 -39.63
N THR A 52 7.05 2.99 -39.57
CA THR A 52 7.08 2.22 -38.31
C THR A 52 8.22 2.71 -37.40
N LEU A 53 9.40 2.98 -37.95
CA LEU A 53 10.53 3.52 -37.18
C LEU A 53 10.22 4.89 -36.58
N VAL A 54 9.57 5.78 -37.33
CA VAL A 54 9.15 7.10 -36.81
C VAL A 54 8.18 6.94 -35.64
N VAL A 55 7.17 6.07 -35.76
CA VAL A 55 6.23 5.79 -34.66
C VAL A 55 6.96 5.18 -33.46
N ALA A 56 7.88 4.24 -33.69
CA ALA A 56 8.68 3.64 -32.63
C ALA A 56 9.56 4.69 -31.92
N CYS A 57 10.18 5.61 -32.66
CA CYS A 57 10.93 6.72 -32.08
C CYS A 57 10.05 7.66 -31.25
N MET A 58 8.82 7.95 -31.72
CA MET A 58 7.87 8.77 -30.95
C MET A 58 7.41 8.06 -29.68
N ALA A 59 7.13 6.76 -29.74
CA ALA A 59 6.77 5.94 -28.59
C ALA A 59 7.92 5.86 -27.58
N TYR A 60 9.16 5.65 -28.07
CA TYR A 60 10.36 5.64 -27.24
C TYR A 60 10.54 6.96 -26.47
N LYS A 61 10.29 8.10 -27.12
CA LYS A 61 10.34 9.42 -26.46
C LYS A 61 9.26 9.60 -25.39
N LYS A 62 8.07 9.01 -25.55
CA LYS A 62 6.95 9.10 -24.58
C LYS A 62 6.98 8.05 -23.48
N ALA A 63 7.68 6.93 -23.69
CA ALA A 63 7.82 5.86 -22.72
C ALA A 63 8.25 6.33 -21.30
N PRO A 64 9.23 7.24 -21.11
CA PRO A 64 9.62 7.67 -19.76
C PRO A 64 8.52 8.43 -19.02
N GLU A 65 7.79 9.31 -19.71
CA GLU A 65 6.66 10.05 -19.11
C GLU A 65 5.54 9.09 -18.70
N TRP A 66 5.19 8.15 -19.58
CA TRP A 66 4.19 7.12 -19.30
C TRP A 66 4.57 6.25 -18.09
N MET A 67 5.85 5.84 -18.01
CA MET A 67 6.36 5.08 -16.86
C MET A 67 6.30 5.88 -15.56
N ALA A 68 6.66 7.17 -15.60
CA ALA A 68 6.61 8.04 -14.43
C ALA A 68 5.17 8.21 -13.91
N GLN A 69 4.21 8.42 -14.82
CA GLN A 69 2.78 8.44 -14.49
C GLN A 69 2.33 7.11 -13.89
N LYS A 70 2.70 5.98 -14.51
CA LYS A 70 2.32 4.66 -14.03
C LYS A 70 2.84 4.37 -12.62
N HIS A 71 4.09 4.76 -12.34
CA HIS A 71 4.68 4.64 -11.01
C HIS A 71 3.96 5.53 -9.99
N TYR A 72 3.62 6.77 -10.38
CA TYR A 72 2.84 7.66 -9.52
C TYR A 72 1.47 7.07 -9.17
N ASP A 73 0.75 6.51 -10.14
CA ASP A 73 -0.56 5.89 -9.90
C ASP A 73 -0.47 4.72 -8.92
N ILE A 74 0.56 3.87 -9.08
CA ILE A 74 0.78 2.73 -8.18
C ILE A 74 1.05 3.21 -6.74
N VAL A 75 1.95 4.18 -6.59
CA VAL A 75 2.31 4.68 -5.26
C VAL A 75 1.14 5.44 -4.63
N SER A 76 0.39 6.21 -5.41
CA SER A 76 -0.82 6.90 -4.97
C SER A 76 -1.83 5.93 -4.39
N LYS A 77 -2.11 4.84 -5.12
CA LYS A 77 -2.98 3.75 -4.66
C LYS A 77 -2.45 3.09 -3.38
N VAL A 78 -1.14 2.86 -3.29
CA VAL A 78 -0.52 2.31 -2.07
C VAL A 78 -0.77 3.21 -0.86
N ILE A 79 -0.62 4.53 -1.01
CA ILE A 79 -0.90 5.49 0.06
C ILE A 79 -2.39 5.49 0.40
N GLU A 80 -3.28 5.52 -0.59
CA GLU A 80 -4.72 5.49 -0.35
C GLU A 80 -5.17 4.26 0.45
N GLU A 81 -4.78 3.07 0.01
CA GLU A 81 -5.14 1.83 0.71
C GLU A 81 -4.50 1.75 2.10
N ALA A 82 -3.18 2.01 2.20
CA ALA A 82 -2.44 1.81 3.44
C ALA A 82 -2.76 2.86 4.51
N ILE A 83 -2.92 4.13 4.11
CA ILE A 83 -3.14 5.26 5.02
C ILE A 83 -4.64 5.51 5.22
N TYR A 84 -5.41 5.62 4.14
CA TYR A 84 -6.79 6.08 4.25
C TYR A 84 -7.80 4.96 4.46
N GLU A 85 -7.50 3.72 4.09
CA GLU A 85 -8.39 2.59 4.41
C GLU A 85 -7.90 1.77 5.61
N ASP A 86 -6.65 1.33 5.57
CA ASP A 86 -6.15 0.31 6.49
C ASP A 86 -5.82 0.87 7.89
N LEU A 87 -5.41 2.14 8.04
CA LEU A 87 -5.24 2.74 9.38
C LEU A 87 -6.54 2.76 10.17
N ARG A 88 -7.67 3.09 9.54
CA ARG A 88 -8.97 3.06 10.21
C ARG A 88 -9.32 1.64 10.69
N LYS A 89 -9.06 0.62 9.87
CA LYS A 89 -9.25 -0.78 10.27
C LYS A 89 -8.33 -1.15 11.44
N LEU A 90 -7.09 -0.68 11.42
CA LEU A 90 -6.11 -0.90 12.50
C LEU A 90 -6.57 -0.26 13.82
N SER A 91 -7.11 0.95 13.77
CA SER A 91 -7.72 1.62 14.94
C SER A 91 -8.90 0.81 15.50
N SER A 92 -9.75 0.25 14.63
CA SER A 92 -10.86 -0.61 15.05
C SER A 92 -10.38 -1.89 15.73
N LEU A 93 -9.37 -2.56 15.17
CA LEU A 93 -8.77 -3.76 15.78
C LEU A 93 -8.14 -3.44 17.14
N SER A 94 -7.42 -2.33 17.26
CA SER A 94 -6.88 -1.84 18.54
C SER A 94 -7.97 -1.63 19.59
N TYR A 95 -9.12 -1.07 19.19
CA TYR A 95 -10.26 -0.88 20.11
C TYR A 95 -10.86 -2.22 20.56
N GLN A 96 -11.02 -3.17 19.65
CA GLN A 96 -11.52 -4.51 19.95
C GLN A 96 -10.57 -5.27 20.88
N TYR A 97 -9.26 -5.24 20.58
CA TYR A 97 -8.22 -5.85 21.40
C TYR A 97 -8.21 -5.27 22.82
N LYS A 98 -8.21 -3.94 22.93
CA LYS A 98 -8.29 -3.24 24.22
C LYS A 98 -9.51 -3.65 25.03
N ASN A 99 -10.69 -3.72 24.39
CA ASN A 99 -11.90 -4.15 25.08
C ASN A 99 -11.78 -5.59 25.59
N GLN A 100 -11.14 -6.48 24.83
CA GLN A 100 -10.92 -7.85 25.26
C GLN A 100 -9.86 -7.97 26.37
N ILE A 101 -8.78 -7.19 26.37
CA ILE A 101 -7.86 -7.11 27.52
C ILE A 101 -8.63 -6.69 28.78
N VAL A 102 -9.45 -5.64 28.68
CA VAL A 102 -10.21 -5.14 29.82
C VAL A 102 -11.18 -6.22 30.33
N HIS A 103 -11.90 -6.87 29.43
CA HIS A 103 -12.81 -7.96 29.80
C HIS A 103 -12.07 -9.13 30.48
N THR A 104 -10.95 -9.56 29.90
CA THR A 104 -10.12 -10.65 30.45
C THR A 104 -9.61 -10.29 31.83
N GLY A 105 -9.03 -9.09 32.01
CA GLY A 105 -8.53 -8.65 33.30
C GLY A 105 -9.63 -8.55 34.37
N LEU A 106 -10.88 -8.22 33.99
CA LEU A 106 -12.01 -8.25 34.93
C LEU A 106 -12.33 -9.67 35.38
N ILE A 107 -12.30 -10.65 34.46
CA ILE A 107 -12.49 -12.07 34.80
C ILE A 107 -11.41 -12.52 35.78
N LEU A 108 -10.13 -12.25 35.48
CA LEU A 108 -9.01 -12.66 36.33
C LEU A 108 -9.11 -12.05 37.73
N LYS A 109 -9.37 -10.74 37.83
CA LYS A 109 -9.54 -10.06 39.13
C LYS A 109 -10.73 -10.59 39.92
N ASN A 110 -11.80 -11.01 39.24
CA ASN A 110 -12.96 -11.61 39.90
C ASN A 110 -12.62 -13.00 40.47
N SER A 111 -11.93 -13.86 39.71
CA SER A 111 -11.44 -15.16 40.22
C SER A 111 -10.52 -14.97 41.43
N LEU A 112 -9.57 -14.04 41.35
CA LEU A 112 -8.68 -13.70 42.47
C LEU A 112 -9.44 -13.18 43.69
N SER A 113 -10.50 -12.38 43.50
CA SER A 113 -11.32 -11.85 44.60
C SER A 113 -12.13 -12.93 45.30
N LYS A 114 -12.62 -13.91 44.55
CA LYS A 114 -13.38 -15.04 45.10
C LYS A 114 -12.48 -16.15 45.64
N LYS A 115 -11.16 -16.09 45.39
CA LYS A 115 -10.22 -17.19 45.62
C LYS A 115 -10.71 -18.49 44.96
N GLU A 116 -11.22 -18.34 43.74
CA GLU A 116 -11.67 -19.45 42.90
C GLU A 116 -10.68 -19.65 41.76
N GLY A 117 -10.62 -20.87 41.25
CA GLY A 117 -9.91 -21.14 39.99
C GLY A 117 -10.49 -20.34 38.83
N LEU A 118 -9.80 -20.39 37.70
CA LEU A 118 -10.29 -19.76 36.48
C LEU A 118 -11.63 -20.36 36.02
N PRO A 119 -12.53 -19.54 35.46
CA PRO A 119 -13.77 -20.05 34.89
C PRO A 119 -13.49 -20.83 33.60
N SER A 120 -14.40 -21.74 33.24
CA SER A 120 -14.24 -22.61 32.07
C SER A 120 -14.15 -21.89 30.72
N ASN A 121 -14.63 -20.64 30.65
CA ASN A 121 -14.61 -19.82 29.43
C ASN A 121 -13.36 -18.94 29.29
N ILE A 122 -12.37 -19.07 30.18
CA ILE A 122 -11.14 -18.27 30.11
C ILE A 122 -10.33 -18.59 28.85
N GLU A 123 -10.28 -19.87 28.46
CA GLU A 123 -9.51 -20.33 27.29
C GLU A 123 -10.04 -19.68 26.01
N GLU A 124 -11.36 -19.73 25.80
CA GLU A 124 -12.02 -19.03 24.68
C GLU A 124 -11.74 -17.51 24.69
N THR A 125 -11.69 -16.92 25.89
CA THR A 125 -11.40 -15.48 26.04
C THR A 125 -9.96 -15.15 25.63
N LEU A 126 -8.99 -15.99 26.01
CA LEU A 126 -7.58 -15.83 25.66
C LEU A 126 -7.34 -16.10 24.16
N GLU A 127 -7.95 -17.15 23.59
CA GLU A 127 -7.89 -17.44 22.15
C GLU A 127 -8.42 -16.27 21.31
N LYS A 128 -9.54 -15.67 21.74
CA LYS A 128 -10.09 -14.48 21.07
C LYS A 128 -9.14 -13.29 21.13
N LEU A 129 -8.44 -13.13 22.26
CA LEU A 129 -7.47 -12.06 22.44
C LEU A 129 -6.26 -12.25 21.52
N GLU A 130 -5.71 -13.46 21.45
CA GLU A 130 -4.62 -13.83 20.56
C GLU A 130 -5.00 -13.59 19.09
N LYS A 131 -6.20 -14.03 18.68
CA LYS A 131 -6.70 -13.82 17.33
C LYS A 131 -6.75 -12.34 16.96
N LEU A 132 -7.29 -11.49 17.85
CA LEU A 132 -7.36 -10.05 17.61
C LEU A 132 -5.96 -9.41 17.50
N LEU A 133 -5.01 -9.86 18.32
CA LEU A 133 -3.62 -9.41 18.21
C LEU A 133 -2.99 -9.79 16.87
N MET A 134 -3.21 -11.03 16.44
CA MET A 134 -2.69 -11.54 15.18
C MET A 134 -3.26 -10.78 13.98
N GLU A 135 -4.57 -10.49 13.99
CA GLU A 135 -5.21 -9.64 12.98
C GLU A 135 -4.62 -8.23 12.98
N PHE A 136 -4.40 -7.64 14.17
CA PHE A 136 -3.75 -6.34 14.31
C PHE A 136 -2.32 -6.34 13.74
N PHE A 137 -1.51 -7.36 14.06
CA PHE A 137 -0.15 -7.50 13.53
C PHE A 137 -0.12 -7.69 12.03
N ASN A 138 -0.96 -8.56 11.48
CA ASN A 138 -1.02 -8.80 10.04
C ASN A 138 -1.33 -7.51 9.28
N LEU A 139 -2.28 -6.71 9.77
CA LEU A 139 -2.62 -5.43 9.17
C LEU A 139 -1.50 -4.40 9.34
N SER A 140 -0.93 -4.29 10.55
CA SER A 140 0.23 -3.44 10.85
C SER A 140 1.39 -3.72 9.89
N TYR A 141 1.79 -4.99 9.74
CA TYR A 141 2.86 -5.38 8.84
C TYR A 141 2.51 -5.15 7.37
N SER A 142 1.26 -5.40 6.96
CA SER A 142 0.80 -5.10 5.60
C SER A 142 0.99 -3.62 5.26
N ILE A 143 0.54 -2.71 6.13
CA ILE A 143 0.71 -1.26 5.97
C ILE A 143 2.19 -0.90 5.86
N GLN A 144 3.01 -1.38 6.81
CA GLN A 144 4.45 -1.11 6.81
C GLN A 144 5.14 -1.61 5.54
N ASN A 145 4.82 -2.82 5.07
CA ASN A 145 5.42 -3.43 3.89
C ASN A 145 5.02 -2.70 2.60
N ARG A 146 3.75 -2.30 2.49
CA ARG A 146 3.26 -1.48 1.37
C ARG A 146 4.00 -0.15 1.28
N LEU A 147 4.15 0.56 2.39
CA LEU A 147 4.90 1.82 2.43
C LEU A 147 6.40 1.61 2.14
N LYS A 148 7.02 0.56 2.68
CA LYS A 148 8.42 0.20 2.41
C LYS A 148 8.66 -0.28 0.97
N ALA A 149 7.61 -0.63 0.22
CA ALA A 149 7.72 -1.00 -1.19
C ALA A 149 7.74 0.21 -2.13
N ILE A 150 7.32 1.39 -1.67
CA ILE A 150 7.30 2.64 -2.46
C ILE A 150 8.64 2.94 -3.17
N PRO A 151 9.82 2.72 -2.55
CA PRO A 151 11.09 2.96 -3.20
C PRO A 151 11.37 2.15 -4.46
N ARG A 152 10.63 1.06 -4.70
CA ARG A 152 10.72 0.26 -5.93
C ARG A 152 10.24 1.03 -7.16
N TYR A 153 9.45 2.09 -6.97
CA TYR A 153 8.81 2.86 -8.03
C TYR A 153 9.48 4.23 -8.29
N ASN A 154 10.76 4.39 -7.92
CA ASN A 154 11.53 5.63 -8.06
C ASN A 154 11.05 6.80 -7.18
N TYR A 155 10.45 6.48 -6.04
CA TYR A 155 10.09 7.42 -4.98
C TYR A 155 10.89 7.13 -3.71
N VAL A 156 10.81 8.01 -2.72
CA VAL A 156 11.25 7.79 -1.35
C VAL A 156 10.10 8.16 -0.43
N ILE A 157 9.99 7.46 0.71
CA ILE A 157 9.01 7.84 1.74
C ILE A 157 9.51 9.07 2.49
N THR A 158 8.62 10.00 2.79
CA THR A 158 8.95 11.20 3.56
C THR A 158 9.08 10.89 5.06
N PRO A 159 9.64 11.80 5.86
CA PRO A 159 9.64 11.67 7.31
C PRO A 159 8.23 11.49 7.89
N TYR A 160 7.21 12.08 7.27
CA TYR A 160 5.82 11.93 7.69
C TYR A 160 5.31 10.49 7.55
N ALA A 161 5.49 9.88 6.38
CA ALA A 161 5.14 8.47 6.16
C ALA A 161 5.95 7.52 7.06
N LEU A 162 7.22 7.86 7.32
CA LEU A 162 8.06 7.09 8.24
C LEU A 162 7.56 7.18 9.70
N ASN A 163 7.07 8.35 10.12
CA ASN A 163 6.48 8.51 11.45
C ASN A 163 5.26 7.61 11.64
N ILE A 164 4.40 7.51 10.63
CA ILE A 164 3.25 6.58 10.63
C ILE A 164 3.70 5.13 10.83
N ILE A 165 4.72 4.68 10.09
CA ILE A 165 5.31 3.34 10.24
C ILE A 165 5.79 3.12 11.68
N ASN A 166 6.49 4.10 12.25
CA ASN A 166 7.08 3.98 13.58
C ASN A 166 6.02 3.92 14.68
N GLU A 167 4.98 4.75 14.62
CA GLU A 167 3.88 4.73 15.59
C GLU A 167 3.11 3.40 15.56
N ILE A 168 2.85 2.87 14.35
CA ILE A 168 2.19 1.57 14.18
C ILE A 168 3.06 0.44 14.75
N LYS A 169 4.36 0.46 14.47
CA LYS A 169 5.31 -0.53 14.98
C LYS A 169 5.37 -0.49 16.51
N LYS A 170 5.51 0.70 17.09
CA LYS A 170 5.54 0.91 18.53
C LYS A 170 4.27 0.39 19.20
N ALA A 171 3.10 0.64 18.63
CA ALA A 171 1.84 0.11 19.15
C ALA A 171 1.79 -1.42 19.09
N ALA A 172 2.28 -2.02 18.01
CA ALA A 172 2.37 -3.48 17.90
C ALA A 172 3.30 -4.09 18.97
N ASP A 173 4.47 -3.50 19.17
CA ASP A 173 5.44 -3.98 20.17
C ASP A 173 4.85 -3.92 21.60
N ILE A 174 4.14 -2.84 21.95
CA ILE A 174 3.50 -2.70 23.26
C ILE A 174 2.33 -3.69 23.40
N TYR A 175 1.49 -3.86 22.38
CA TYR A 175 0.41 -4.86 22.46
C TYR A 175 0.95 -6.29 22.59
N ASN A 176 2.07 -6.63 21.95
CA ASN A 176 2.72 -7.91 22.15
C ASN A 176 3.11 -8.13 23.63
N ASN A 177 3.70 -7.10 24.25
CA ASN A 177 4.08 -7.15 25.65
C ASN A 177 2.86 -7.30 26.57
N LEU A 178 1.77 -6.57 26.29
CA LEU A 178 0.53 -6.66 27.06
C LEU A 178 -0.11 -8.06 26.94
N GLN A 179 -0.06 -8.68 25.76
CA GLN A 179 -0.51 -10.05 25.54
C GLN A 179 0.24 -11.02 26.45
N THR A 180 1.57 -10.95 26.43
CA THR A 180 2.42 -11.82 27.23
C THR A 180 2.12 -11.65 28.73
N GLN A 181 1.97 -10.41 29.21
CA GLN A 181 1.67 -10.14 30.60
C GLN A 181 0.31 -10.68 31.03
N ILE A 182 -0.75 -10.51 30.22
CA ILE A 182 -2.09 -10.98 30.59
C ILE A 182 -2.19 -12.52 30.54
N GLU A 183 -1.47 -13.17 29.64
CA GLU A 183 -1.35 -14.64 29.60
C GLU A 183 -0.64 -15.17 30.85
N PHE A 184 0.46 -14.54 31.26
CA PHE A 184 1.14 -14.89 32.51
C PHE A 184 0.24 -14.72 33.73
N ALA A 185 -0.46 -13.58 33.83
CA ALA A 185 -1.41 -13.33 34.91
C ALA A 185 -2.51 -14.42 34.92
N ALA A 186 -3.05 -14.77 33.75
CA ALA A 186 -4.05 -15.84 33.64
C ALA A 186 -3.52 -17.18 34.16
N HIS A 187 -2.35 -17.62 33.70
CA HIS A 187 -1.74 -18.86 34.18
C HIS A 187 -1.41 -18.84 35.68
N GLY A 188 -1.12 -17.67 36.23
CA GLY A 188 -0.83 -17.46 37.65
C GLY A 188 -2.04 -17.59 38.58
N VAL A 189 -3.26 -17.27 38.13
CA VAL A 189 -4.45 -17.18 39.02
C VAL A 189 -4.68 -18.45 39.84
N ASN A 190 -4.56 -19.63 39.24
CA ASN A 190 -4.82 -20.90 39.94
C ASN A 190 -3.82 -21.17 41.07
N SER A 191 -2.57 -20.70 40.95
CA SER A 191 -1.56 -20.88 42.01
C SER A 191 -1.81 -19.94 43.21
N LEU A 192 -2.58 -18.87 43.00
CA LEU A 192 -2.87 -17.83 43.98
C LEU A 192 -4.16 -18.07 44.79
N VAL A 193 -4.89 -19.15 44.52
CA VAL A 193 -6.15 -19.51 45.23
C VAL A 193 -5.96 -19.56 46.75
N TYR A 194 -4.83 -20.09 47.21
CA TYR A 194 -4.51 -20.22 48.64
C TYR A 194 -3.54 -19.14 49.14
N ALA A 195 -3.21 -18.14 48.31
CA ALA A 195 -2.28 -17.09 48.68
C ALA A 195 -2.89 -16.11 49.70
N ASP A 196 -1.98 -15.44 50.42
CA ASP A 196 -2.33 -14.34 51.32
C ASP A 196 -2.93 -13.16 50.57
N GLN A 197 -3.78 -12.39 51.25
CA GLN A 197 -4.52 -11.29 50.63
C GLN A 197 -3.60 -10.23 50.00
N GLN A 198 -2.44 -9.98 50.62
CA GLN A 198 -1.45 -9.03 50.10
C GLN A 198 -0.92 -9.43 48.71
N VAL A 199 -0.69 -10.73 48.48
CA VAL A 199 -0.21 -11.24 47.18
C VAL A 199 -1.32 -11.12 46.14
N ILE A 200 -2.55 -11.49 46.52
CA ILE A 200 -3.73 -11.35 45.66
C ILE A 200 -3.96 -9.89 45.24
N ASP A 201 -3.80 -8.94 46.18
CA ASP A 201 -3.99 -7.53 45.89
C ASP A 201 -2.88 -6.98 44.98
N SER A 202 -1.63 -7.46 45.14
CA SER A 202 -0.54 -7.15 44.22
C SER A 202 -0.85 -7.61 42.78
N GLU A 203 -1.27 -8.86 42.61
CA GLU A 203 -1.62 -9.41 41.29
C GLU A 203 -2.79 -8.63 40.65
N LYS A 204 -3.81 -8.27 41.42
CA LYS A 204 -4.92 -7.44 40.93
C LYS A 204 -4.47 -6.05 40.47
N ASN A 205 -3.47 -5.48 41.14
CA ASN A 205 -2.91 -4.18 40.75
C ASN A 205 -2.14 -4.32 39.43
N GLU A 206 -1.32 -5.36 39.28
CA GLU A 206 -0.63 -5.65 38.02
C GLU A 206 -1.61 -5.85 36.86
N ILE A 207 -2.67 -6.63 37.05
CA ILE A 207 -3.74 -6.79 36.05
C ILE A 207 -4.42 -5.44 35.73
N SER A 208 -4.61 -4.58 36.73
CA SER A 208 -5.19 -3.26 36.52
C SER A 208 -4.26 -2.32 35.75
N ASP A 209 -2.95 -2.44 35.95
CA ASP A 209 -1.95 -1.71 35.16
C ASP A 209 -1.93 -2.17 33.69
N ILE A 210 -2.01 -3.47 33.42
CA ILE A 210 -2.14 -4.02 32.05
C ILE A 210 -3.38 -3.43 31.36
N GLN A 211 -4.52 -3.41 32.06
CA GLN A 211 -5.77 -2.85 31.52
C GLN A 211 -5.62 -1.35 31.21
N ARG A 212 -5.03 -0.59 32.15
CA ARG A 212 -4.81 0.84 31.98
C ARG A 212 -3.89 1.13 30.81
N GLU A 213 -2.76 0.43 30.70
CA GLU A 213 -1.80 0.61 29.60
C GLU A 213 -2.45 0.28 28.24
N SER A 214 -3.27 -0.78 28.16
CA SER A 214 -4.02 -1.12 26.94
C SER A 214 -5.04 -0.02 26.54
N ILE A 215 -5.74 0.56 27.52
CA ILE A 215 -6.65 1.70 27.31
C ILE A 215 -5.89 2.92 26.79
N GLU A 216 -4.81 3.31 27.47
CA GLU A 216 -3.99 4.46 27.11
C GLU A 216 -3.38 4.29 25.71
N LEU A 217 -2.91 3.09 25.37
CA LEU A 217 -2.36 2.80 24.06
C LEU A 217 -3.43 2.91 22.96
N ASN A 218 -4.63 2.35 23.18
CA ASN A 218 -5.73 2.49 22.22
C ASN A 218 -6.12 3.96 22.00
N MET A 219 -6.19 4.76 23.07
CA MET A 219 -6.47 6.19 22.96
C MET A 219 -5.40 6.91 22.15
N LYS A 220 -4.12 6.72 22.49
CA LYS A 220 -2.98 7.32 21.76
C LYS A 220 -3.00 6.96 20.28
N LEU A 221 -3.16 5.67 19.96
CA LEU A 221 -3.19 5.20 18.57
C LEU A 221 -4.41 5.74 17.82
N SER A 222 -5.59 5.73 18.45
CA SER A 222 -6.83 6.24 17.85
C SER A 222 -6.73 7.73 17.56
N ASP A 223 -6.21 8.52 18.50
CA ASP A 223 -6.08 9.97 18.34
C ASP A 223 -5.00 10.33 17.31
N TYR A 224 -3.89 9.59 17.27
CA TYR A 224 -2.89 9.72 16.21
C TYR A 224 -3.48 9.41 14.83
N ILE A 225 -4.22 8.30 14.70
CA ILE A 225 -4.84 7.95 13.42
C ILE A 225 -5.87 9.01 13.01
N LYS A 226 -6.70 9.49 13.95
CA LYS A 226 -7.64 10.60 13.66
C LYS A 226 -6.91 11.86 13.19
N SER A 227 -5.74 12.20 13.76
CA SER A 227 -5.00 13.38 13.33
C SER A 227 -4.50 13.22 11.89
N VAL A 228 -4.00 12.04 11.51
CA VAL A 228 -3.60 11.73 10.13
C VAL A 228 -4.75 11.96 9.15
N TYR A 229 -5.97 11.53 9.50
CA TYR A 229 -7.16 11.76 8.67
C TYR A 229 -7.61 13.23 8.66
N ALA A 230 -7.54 13.92 9.81
CA ALA A 230 -7.95 15.32 9.92
C ALA A 230 -7.03 16.25 9.13
N GLU A 231 -5.72 15.94 9.08
CA GLU A 231 -4.75 16.66 8.26
C GLU A 231 -5.00 16.47 6.75
N ASN A 232 -5.55 15.32 6.35
CA ASN A 232 -5.93 14.98 4.97
C ASN A 232 -4.86 15.39 3.94
N LYS A 233 -3.61 15.03 4.22
CA LYS A 233 -2.46 15.47 3.43
C LYS A 233 -2.51 14.93 2.00
N THR A 234 -1.95 15.70 1.07
CA THR A 234 -1.81 15.25 -0.32
C THR A 234 -0.74 14.17 -0.42
N ILE A 235 -0.79 13.36 -1.48
CA ILE A 235 0.15 12.24 -1.71
C ILE A 235 1.61 12.73 -1.70
N ALA A 236 1.87 13.94 -2.19
CA ALA A 236 3.20 14.57 -2.21
C ALA A 236 3.82 14.78 -0.80
N GLU A 237 3.02 14.78 0.26
CA GLU A 237 3.53 14.86 1.63
C GLU A 237 4.00 13.50 2.15
N PHE A 238 3.58 12.40 1.54
CA PHE A 238 3.96 11.03 1.92
C PHE A 238 5.16 10.51 1.13
N ILE A 239 5.36 11.03 -0.08
CA ILE A 239 6.40 10.57 -1.00
C ILE A 239 7.15 11.73 -1.63
N ALA A 240 8.44 11.52 -1.92
CA ALA A 240 9.23 12.42 -2.75
C ALA A 240 9.85 11.65 -3.92
N ILE A 241 10.10 12.33 -5.04
CA ILE A 241 10.83 11.72 -6.16
C ILE A 241 12.23 11.37 -5.68
N LYS A 242 12.71 10.17 -6.01
CA LYS A 242 14.10 9.79 -5.75
C LYS A 242 15.00 10.66 -6.64
N ASN A 243 15.58 11.71 -6.08
CA ASN A 243 16.57 12.52 -6.78
C ASN A 243 17.74 11.60 -7.18
N LYS A 244 18.12 11.66 -8.46
CA LYS A 244 19.27 10.94 -9.01
C LYS A 244 20.58 11.52 -8.47
#